data_AF-A0A958T4X9-F1
#
_entry.id   AF-A0A958T4X9-F1
#
_cell.length_a   1.000
_cell.length_b   1.000
_cell.length_c   1.000
_cell.angle_alpha   90.00
_cell.angle_beta   90.00
_cell.angle_gamma   90.00
#
_symmetry.space_group_name_H-M   'P 1'
#
loop_
_entity.id
_entity.type
_entity.pdbx_description
1 polymer ?
#
loop_
_entity_poly.entity_id
_entity_poly.type
_entity_poly.pdbx_seq_one_letter_code
_entity_poly.pdbx_strand_id
1 'polypeptide(L)'
;MKKITCLIAFLTLIHLASFGQNTCATAQSITAGVYTVSAVNGTQVPSPVCAQNGTGATAGEWYAYTPAEDVHVTVTSDLAQNAGGDTRVHVYNGSCAALNCVAGDDDSGVITGTSGTSYLSVVQFEATAGTTYYIAFDNKWNSNGFDFELLEDEPLPPGIFSFTTVSLPTSGSFGLAVVDMNGDHLDDVVTVSSSNINLQIQTSTGFTAMNISTPTADWTPDWSMAIGDYNADGYNDLLYGAWGGVTFMRSEGDMTYTKHTYNDASVASQRTNFVDLNNDGHLDAFVCHDVAPSVYYINDGNGNLSFYQSSTSGAPYELANYYSGGNYGSIWVDYDNDRNIDMFIAKCGGAFPRYVNQMHHNTGTGYVENAAEIGLDDDDQTWSSAWGDFDNDGDMDVFIGASSGPHVLKMNNGAANNYSFTDITASSGVSAL
;
A
#
# COMPACT_ATOMS: atom_id res chain seq x y z
N MET A 1 -22.62 21.62 21.96
CA MET A 1 -23.54 20.49 22.27
C MET A 1 -24.75 20.51 21.34
N LYS A 2 -24.60 20.00 20.12
CA LYS A 2 -25.73 19.55 19.29
C LYS A 2 -25.71 18.03 19.35
N LYS A 3 -26.74 17.43 19.95
CA LYS A 3 -26.87 15.98 20.10
C LYS A 3 -27.31 15.41 18.74
N ILE A 4 -26.39 14.77 18.03
CA ILE A 4 -26.74 13.89 16.91
C ILE A 4 -27.33 12.64 17.54
N THR A 5 -28.63 12.45 17.33
CA THR A 5 -29.36 11.28 17.83
C THR A 5 -29.19 10.19 16.78
N CYS A 6 -28.31 9.23 17.05
CA CYS A 6 -28.15 8.04 16.22
C CYS A 6 -29.41 7.19 16.43
N LEU A 7 -30.31 7.18 15.44
CA LEU A 7 -31.53 6.40 15.48
C LEU A 7 -31.17 4.98 15.02
N ILE A 8 -30.82 4.11 15.96
CA ILE A 8 -30.69 2.67 15.70
C ILE A 8 -32.09 2.14 15.42
N ALA A 9 -32.45 2.02 14.15
CA ALA A 9 -33.63 1.29 13.72
C ALA A 9 -33.36 -0.21 13.93
N PHE A 10 -33.98 -0.79 14.97
CA PHE A 10 -34.09 -2.24 15.09
C PHE A 10 -34.95 -2.75 13.91
N LEU A 11 -34.30 -3.12 12.80
CA LEU A 11 -34.94 -3.88 11.73
C LEU A 11 -35.18 -5.30 12.27
N THR A 12 -36.43 -5.62 12.56
CA THR A 12 -36.85 -7.01 12.73
C THR A 12 -36.51 -7.77 11.45
N LEU A 13 -35.65 -8.79 11.52
CA LEU A 13 -35.43 -9.74 10.41
C LEU A 13 -36.76 -10.41 10.06
N ILE A 14 -37.44 -9.90 9.03
CA ILE A 14 -38.55 -10.61 8.40
C ILE A 14 -37.90 -11.52 7.36
N HIS A 15 -37.81 -12.82 7.66
CA HIS A 15 -37.55 -13.83 6.63
C HIS A 15 -38.74 -13.86 5.67
N LEU A 16 -38.67 -13.08 4.61
CA LEU A 16 -39.55 -13.23 3.46
C LEU A 16 -39.04 -14.44 2.67
N ALA A 17 -39.73 -15.57 2.78
CA ALA A 17 -39.54 -16.67 1.84
C ALA A 17 -39.86 -16.16 0.43
N SER A 18 -38.81 -15.91 -0.33
CA SER A 18 -38.80 -15.18 -1.58
C SER A 18 -38.22 -16.11 -2.61
N PHE A 19 -39.09 -16.83 -3.32
CA PHE A 19 -38.67 -17.82 -4.29
C PHE A 19 -38.21 -17.13 -5.58
N GLY A 20 -36.91 -17.23 -5.85
CA GLY A 20 -36.30 -16.88 -7.12
C GLY A 20 -37.13 -17.33 -8.31
N GLN A 21 -37.07 -16.55 -9.39
CA GLN A 21 -37.88 -16.80 -10.56
C GLN A 21 -37.02 -17.39 -11.67
N ASN A 22 -37.63 -18.30 -12.42
CA ASN A 22 -36.92 -19.15 -13.38
C ASN A 22 -36.37 -18.42 -14.62
N THR A 23 -36.63 -17.12 -14.76
CA THR A 23 -36.21 -16.28 -15.89
C THR A 23 -35.94 -14.84 -15.46
N CYS A 24 -35.05 -14.15 -16.17
CA CYS A 24 -34.78 -12.73 -16.02
C CYS A 24 -36.04 -11.88 -16.20
N ALA A 25 -36.89 -12.22 -17.18
CA ALA A 25 -38.10 -11.45 -17.50
C ALA A 25 -39.14 -11.47 -16.37
N THR A 26 -39.09 -12.50 -15.52
CA THR A 26 -39.95 -12.65 -14.36
C THR A 26 -39.16 -12.52 -13.06
N ALA A 27 -37.92 -12.02 -13.10
CA ALA A 27 -37.03 -11.97 -11.94
C ALA A 27 -37.72 -11.34 -10.73
N GLN A 28 -37.56 -11.94 -9.57
CA GLN A 28 -38.21 -11.43 -8.36
C GLN A 28 -37.55 -10.12 -7.93
N SER A 29 -38.36 -9.07 -7.75
CA SER A 29 -37.86 -7.82 -7.18
C SER A 29 -37.48 -7.98 -5.69
N ILE A 30 -36.27 -7.55 -5.35
CA ILE A 30 -35.69 -7.63 -4.00
C ILE A 30 -35.07 -6.29 -3.58
N THR A 31 -34.88 -6.12 -2.28
CA THR A 31 -34.12 -5.01 -1.62
C THR A 31 -32.97 -5.59 -0.80
N ALA A 32 -32.19 -4.79 -0.07
CA ALA A 32 -31.25 -5.31 0.92
C ALA A 32 -31.95 -6.27 1.91
N GLY A 33 -31.29 -7.39 2.21
CA GLY A 33 -31.79 -8.45 3.09
C GLY A 33 -31.36 -9.86 2.68
N VAL A 34 -31.84 -10.85 3.45
CA VAL A 34 -31.53 -12.28 3.26
C VAL A 34 -32.68 -12.98 2.51
N TYR A 35 -32.31 -13.78 1.52
CA TYR A 35 -33.21 -14.48 0.61
C TYR A 35 -32.83 -15.95 0.48
N THR A 36 -33.82 -16.82 0.25
CA THR A 36 -33.60 -18.26 0.08
C THR A 36 -33.82 -18.67 -1.36
N VAL A 37 -32.79 -19.24 -1.98
CA VAL A 37 -32.90 -20.00 -3.23
C VAL A 37 -33.27 -21.43 -2.86
N SER A 38 -34.47 -21.89 -3.22
CA SER A 38 -34.89 -23.26 -2.87
C SER A 38 -34.13 -24.35 -3.63
N ALA A 39 -33.74 -24.07 -4.87
CA ALA A 39 -32.92 -24.88 -5.76
C ALA A 39 -32.61 -24.05 -7.00
N VAL A 40 -31.49 -24.32 -7.67
CA VAL A 40 -31.16 -23.68 -8.96
C VAL A 40 -31.67 -24.54 -10.11
N ASN A 41 -32.92 -24.33 -10.52
CA ASN A 41 -33.60 -25.20 -11.50
C ASN A 41 -34.39 -24.43 -12.58
N GLY A 42 -34.32 -23.10 -12.57
CA GLY A 42 -34.99 -22.25 -13.54
C GLY A 42 -34.53 -22.45 -14.98
N THR A 43 -35.45 -22.18 -15.90
CA THR A 43 -35.32 -22.48 -17.33
C THR A 43 -34.36 -21.58 -18.09
N GLN A 44 -34.04 -20.39 -17.56
CA GLN A 44 -33.11 -19.47 -18.20
C GLN A 44 -31.74 -19.53 -17.54
N VAL A 45 -30.75 -19.99 -18.30
CA VAL A 45 -29.34 -19.98 -17.88
C VAL A 45 -28.80 -18.54 -17.95
N PRO A 46 -28.06 -18.06 -16.92
CA PRO A 46 -27.38 -16.77 -16.96
C PRO A 46 -26.41 -16.68 -18.13
N SER A 47 -26.57 -15.64 -18.95
CA SER A 47 -25.75 -15.40 -20.13
C SER A 47 -25.75 -13.91 -20.48
N PRO A 48 -24.58 -13.29 -20.72
CA PRO A 48 -23.22 -13.88 -20.71
C PRO A 48 -22.77 -14.33 -19.32
N VAL A 49 -21.73 -15.17 -19.22
CA VAL A 49 -21.18 -15.59 -17.91
C VAL A 49 -20.28 -14.48 -17.36
N CYS A 50 -20.61 -13.96 -16.17
CA CYS A 50 -19.86 -12.86 -15.54
C CYS A 50 -18.87 -13.30 -14.46
N ALA A 51 -18.94 -14.57 -14.03
CA ALA A 51 -18.05 -15.14 -13.02
C ALA A 51 -16.91 -15.95 -13.67
N GLN A 52 -15.89 -16.28 -12.89
CA GLN A 52 -14.77 -17.10 -13.32
C GLN A 52 -15.18 -18.60 -13.46
N ASN A 53 -14.23 -19.46 -13.84
CA ASN A 53 -14.37 -20.93 -13.92
C ASN A 53 -15.37 -21.51 -14.94
N GLY A 54 -15.64 -20.76 -16.02
CA GLY A 54 -16.08 -21.34 -17.30
C GLY A 54 -17.59 -21.51 -17.47
N THR A 55 -18.00 -22.35 -18.42
CA THR A 55 -19.39 -22.48 -18.89
C THR A 55 -20.00 -23.85 -18.56
N GLY A 56 -21.28 -24.04 -18.91
CA GLY A 56 -21.95 -25.35 -18.82
C GLY A 56 -23.01 -25.47 -17.73
N ALA A 57 -23.41 -24.36 -17.11
CA ALA A 57 -24.66 -24.30 -16.38
C ALA A 57 -25.85 -24.63 -17.30
N THR A 58 -26.88 -25.21 -16.72
CA THR A 58 -28.10 -25.68 -17.41
C THR A 58 -29.38 -25.06 -16.84
N ALA A 59 -29.29 -24.39 -15.69
CA ALA A 59 -30.38 -23.67 -15.05
C ALA A 59 -29.89 -22.39 -14.38
N GLY A 60 -30.82 -21.50 -14.04
CA GLY A 60 -30.53 -20.31 -13.23
C GLY A 60 -31.74 -19.75 -12.51
N GLU A 61 -31.49 -19.07 -11.39
CA GLU A 61 -32.49 -18.38 -10.58
C GLU A 61 -32.24 -16.89 -10.59
N TRP A 62 -33.29 -16.10 -10.81
CA TRP A 62 -33.16 -14.68 -11.12
C TRP A 62 -33.90 -13.79 -10.12
N TYR A 63 -33.19 -12.73 -9.72
CA TYR A 63 -33.67 -11.64 -8.89
C TYR A 63 -33.38 -10.30 -9.58
N ALA A 64 -34.22 -9.30 -9.30
CA ALA A 64 -34.07 -7.94 -9.79
C ALA A 64 -33.95 -7.00 -8.60
N TYR A 65 -32.89 -6.20 -8.58
CA TYR A 65 -32.59 -5.24 -7.55
C TYR A 65 -32.54 -3.84 -8.17
N THR A 66 -33.09 -2.83 -7.50
CA THR A 66 -33.04 -1.44 -7.98
C THR A 66 -32.85 -0.53 -6.76
N PRO A 67 -31.64 0.02 -6.56
CA PRO A 67 -31.35 0.83 -5.39
C PRO A 67 -32.07 2.18 -5.47
N ALA A 68 -32.39 2.75 -4.31
CA ALA A 68 -32.99 4.08 -4.22
C ALA A 68 -31.95 5.20 -4.33
N GLU A 69 -30.70 4.91 -3.97
CA GLU A 69 -29.55 5.83 -3.95
C GLU A 69 -28.33 5.16 -4.61
N ASP A 70 -27.26 5.90 -4.86
CA ASP A 70 -26.00 5.28 -5.29
C ASP A 70 -25.40 4.55 -4.08
N VAL A 71 -25.11 3.26 -4.21
CA VAL A 71 -24.67 2.40 -3.09
C VAL A 71 -23.63 1.40 -3.55
N HIS A 72 -22.74 1.00 -2.64
CA HIS A 72 -21.89 -0.17 -2.82
C HIS A 72 -22.70 -1.40 -2.41
N VAL A 73 -22.75 -2.44 -3.26
CA VAL A 73 -23.58 -3.62 -3.03
C VAL A 73 -22.72 -4.86 -2.88
N THR A 74 -22.95 -5.60 -1.80
CA THR A 74 -22.42 -6.96 -1.65
C THR A 74 -23.55 -7.97 -1.83
N VAL A 75 -23.36 -8.96 -2.71
CA VAL A 75 -24.22 -10.16 -2.80
C VAL A 75 -23.39 -11.36 -2.38
N THR A 76 -23.80 -12.02 -1.30
CA THR A 76 -23.01 -13.10 -0.69
C THR A 76 -23.86 -14.32 -0.38
N SER A 77 -23.36 -15.51 -0.71
CA SER A 77 -23.85 -16.78 -0.18
C SER A 77 -22.95 -17.32 0.94
N ASP A 78 -21.90 -16.58 1.33
CA ASP A 78 -20.95 -16.93 2.39
C ASP A 78 -21.57 -16.76 3.78
N LEU A 79 -22.60 -17.55 4.05
CA LEU A 79 -23.39 -17.57 5.26
C LEU A 79 -23.19 -18.90 5.99
N ALA A 80 -23.21 -18.87 7.33
CA ALA A 80 -22.92 -20.04 8.16
C ALA A 80 -23.83 -21.25 7.84
N GLN A 81 -25.09 -21.00 7.47
CA GLN A 81 -26.03 -22.06 7.08
C GLN A 81 -25.71 -22.74 5.73
N ASN A 82 -24.88 -22.10 4.89
CA ASN A 82 -24.47 -22.63 3.59
C ASN A 82 -23.13 -23.36 3.65
N ALA A 83 -22.55 -23.58 4.84
CA ALA A 83 -21.24 -24.20 5.01
C ALA A 83 -21.12 -25.52 4.22
N GLY A 84 -20.11 -25.60 3.34
CA GLY A 84 -19.88 -26.74 2.44
C GLY A 84 -20.74 -26.75 1.17
N GLY A 85 -21.52 -25.70 0.94
CA GLY A 85 -22.16 -25.41 -0.34
C GLY A 85 -21.15 -24.94 -1.38
N ASP A 86 -21.64 -24.86 -2.62
CA ASP A 86 -20.88 -24.44 -3.79
C ASP A 86 -21.84 -23.64 -4.67
N THR A 87 -21.59 -22.34 -4.80
CA THR A 87 -22.47 -21.39 -5.47
C THR A 87 -21.69 -20.56 -6.47
N ARG A 88 -22.40 -20.05 -7.48
CA ARG A 88 -21.85 -19.12 -8.44
C ARG A 88 -22.85 -18.03 -8.77
N VAL A 89 -22.42 -16.77 -8.72
CA VAL A 89 -23.28 -15.60 -8.86
C VAL A 89 -22.88 -14.72 -10.04
N HIS A 90 -23.87 -14.15 -10.72
CA HIS A 90 -23.72 -13.22 -11.82
C HIS A 90 -24.59 -11.99 -11.59
N VAL A 91 -24.02 -10.80 -11.85
CA VAL A 91 -24.72 -9.53 -11.75
C VAL A 91 -24.71 -8.84 -13.10
N TYR A 92 -25.88 -8.42 -13.55
CA TYR A 92 -26.10 -7.76 -14.83
C TYR A 92 -26.78 -6.41 -14.68
N ASN A 93 -26.60 -5.54 -15.66
CA ASN A 93 -27.52 -4.43 -15.94
C ASN A 93 -28.06 -4.54 -17.37
N GLY A 94 -28.90 -3.57 -17.77
CA GLY A 94 -29.50 -3.53 -19.10
C GLY A 94 -30.88 -4.18 -19.14
N SER A 95 -31.21 -4.83 -20.26
CA SER A 95 -32.51 -5.51 -20.43
C SER A 95 -32.32 -7.01 -20.49
N CYS A 96 -33.35 -7.81 -20.18
CA CYS A 96 -33.27 -9.26 -20.33
C CYS A 96 -33.02 -9.75 -21.76
N ALA A 97 -33.17 -8.89 -22.77
CA ALA A 97 -32.81 -9.17 -24.16
C ALA A 97 -31.34 -8.80 -24.49
N ALA A 98 -30.70 -7.98 -23.66
CA ALA A 98 -29.35 -7.46 -23.82
C ALA A 98 -28.75 -7.17 -22.43
N LEU A 99 -28.33 -8.24 -21.76
CA LEU A 99 -27.69 -8.18 -20.45
C LEU A 99 -26.21 -7.84 -20.61
N ASN A 100 -25.73 -6.87 -19.83
CA ASN A 100 -24.31 -6.56 -19.74
C ASN A 100 -23.79 -7.01 -18.39
N CYS A 101 -22.62 -7.66 -18.36
CA CYS A 101 -21.98 -8.04 -17.10
C CYS A 101 -21.58 -6.79 -16.31
N VAL A 102 -21.93 -6.79 -15.04
CA VAL A 102 -21.48 -5.82 -14.04
C VAL A 102 -20.41 -6.46 -13.17
N ALA A 103 -20.72 -7.63 -12.60
CA ALA A 103 -19.82 -8.39 -11.76
C ALA A 103 -20.21 -9.88 -11.73
N GLY A 104 -19.37 -10.72 -11.14
CA GLY A 104 -19.68 -12.12 -10.87
C GLY A 104 -18.57 -12.76 -10.06
N ASP A 105 -18.91 -13.81 -9.32
CA ASP A 105 -17.97 -14.49 -8.44
C ASP A 105 -18.24 -16.01 -8.38
N ASP A 106 -17.16 -16.75 -8.15
CA ASP A 106 -17.10 -18.20 -7.95
C ASP A 106 -15.96 -18.47 -6.94
N ASP A 107 -16.30 -18.96 -5.74
CA ASP A 107 -15.37 -19.38 -4.68
C ASP A 107 -14.61 -18.30 -3.86
N SER A 108 -15.08 -17.05 -3.78
CA SER A 108 -14.42 -16.03 -2.93
C SER A 108 -14.81 -16.04 -1.44
N GLY A 109 -15.77 -16.89 -1.03
CA GLY A 109 -16.19 -17.01 0.38
C GLY A 109 -15.12 -17.62 1.29
N VAL A 110 -15.30 -17.48 2.61
CA VAL A 110 -14.35 -17.99 3.63
C VAL A 110 -14.95 -19.05 4.55
N ILE A 111 -16.28 -19.22 4.57
CA ILE A 111 -16.94 -20.19 5.45
C ILE A 111 -16.78 -21.61 4.89
N THR A 112 -15.91 -22.38 5.53
CA THR A 112 -15.59 -23.75 5.09
C THR A 112 -16.61 -24.77 5.58
N GLY A 113 -16.91 -25.76 4.74
CA GLY A 113 -17.55 -27.01 5.17
C GLY A 113 -16.55 -28.02 5.74
N THR A 114 -16.91 -29.30 5.70
CA THR A 114 -16.03 -30.41 6.16
C THR A 114 -14.78 -30.60 5.29
N SER A 115 -14.74 -30.02 4.09
CA SER A 115 -13.59 -30.05 3.17
C SER A 115 -12.43 -29.17 3.62
N GLY A 116 -12.68 -28.17 4.49
CA GLY A 116 -11.67 -27.17 4.86
C GLY A 116 -11.43 -26.09 3.78
N THR A 117 -12.24 -26.07 2.72
CA THR A 117 -12.23 -25.06 1.66
C THR A 117 -13.66 -24.54 1.48
N SER A 118 -13.82 -23.23 1.27
CA SER A 118 -15.11 -22.62 0.91
C SER A 118 -15.25 -22.57 -0.61
N TYR A 119 -16.47 -22.77 -1.09
CA TYR A 119 -16.88 -22.64 -2.48
C TYR A 119 -18.09 -21.71 -2.61
N LEU A 120 -18.29 -20.86 -1.59
CA LEU A 120 -19.38 -19.89 -1.56
C LEU A 120 -18.94 -18.62 -2.29
N SER A 121 -19.90 -17.84 -2.77
CA SER A 121 -19.62 -16.65 -3.57
C SER A 121 -19.80 -15.38 -2.77
N VAL A 122 -18.93 -14.40 -3.02
CA VAL A 122 -19.05 -13.03 -2.56
C VAL A 122 -18.75 -12.11 -3.73
N VAL A 123 -19.74 -11.35 -4.20
CA VAL A 123 -19.57 -10.38 -5.29
C VAL A 123 -19.91 -8.97 -4.81
N GLN A 124 -19.08 -8.02 -5.20
CA GLN A 124 -19.23 -6.60 -4.87
C GLN A 124 -19.31 -5.74 -6.13
N PHE A 125 -20.15 -4.71 -6.14
CA PHE A 125 -20.28 -3.77 -7.25
C PHE A 125 -20.91 -2.44 -6.84
N GLU A 126 -20.61 -1.38 -7.59
CA GLU A 126 -21.30 -0.08 -7.46
C GLU A 126 -22.66 -0.11 -8.17
N ALA A 127 -23.72 0.22 -7.43
CA ALA A 127 -25.08 0.28 -7.95
C ALA A 127 -25.58 1.73 -8.03
N THR A 128 -26.00 2.16 -9.22
CA THR A 128 -26.53 3.51 -9.45
C THR A 128 -28.03 3.58 -9.14
N ALA A 129 -28.46 4.63 -8.44
CA ALA A 129 -29.84 4.91 -8.10
C ALA A 129 -30.79 4.75 -9.30
N GLY A 130 -31.86 3.96 -9.13
CA GLY A 130 -32.89 3.73 -10.14
C GLY A 130 -32.47 2.84 -11.32
N THR A 131 -31.24 2.33 -11.35
CA THR A 131 -30.81 1.33 -12.34
C THR A 131 -31.15 -0.07 -11.85
N THR A 132 -31.82 -0.87 -12.67
CA THR A 132 -32.13 -2.27 -12.31
C THR A 132 -30.93 -3.18 -12.61
N TYR A 133 -30.50 -3.88 -11.58
CA TYR A 133 -29.50 -4.94 -11.62
C TYR A 133 -30.19 -6.30 -11.52
N TYR A 134 -29.80 -7.25 -12.37
CA TYR A 134 -30.27 -8.63 -12.29
C TYR A 134 -29.21 -9.49 -11.63
N ILE A 135 -29.57 -10.15 -10.54
CA ILE A 135 -28.72 -11.08 -9.81
C ILE A 135 -29.17 -12.48 -10.18
N ALA A 136 -28.25 -13.29 -10.68
CA ALA A 136 -28.56 -14.65 -11.09
C ALA A 136 -27.55 -15.64 -10.51
N PHE A 137 -28.07 -16.73 -9.95
CA PHE A 137 -27.26 -17.88 -9.54
C PHE A 137 -27.45 -19.01 -10.53
N ASP A 138 -26.39 -19.75 -10.84
CA ASP A 138 -26.44 -20.88 -11.78
C ASP A 138 -26.05 -22.21 -11.15
N ASN A 139 -26.36 -23.30 -11.86
CA ASN A 139 -26.23 -24.65 -11.33
C ASN A 139 -24.98 -25.40 -11.79
N LYS A 140 -23.92 -24.69 -12.19
CA LYS A 140 -22.71 -25.32 -12.74
C LYS A 140 -22.10 -26.36 -11.81
N TRP A 141 -22.03 -26.05 -10.52
CA TRP A 141 -21.41 -26.89 -9.52
C TRP A 141 -22.43 -27.61 -8.65
N ASN A 142 -23.50 -26.91 -8.27
CA ASN A 142 -24.56 -27.46 -7.45
C ASN A 142 -25.93 -26.88 -7.84
N SER A 143 -26.99 -27.67 -7.69
CA SER A 143 -28.38 -27.23 -7.89
C SER A 143 -29.20 -27.16 -6.60
N ASN A 144 -28.58 -27.50 -5.46
CA ASN A 144 -29.22 -27.43 -4.15
C ASN A 144 -29.60 -26.00 -3.78
N GLY A 145 -30.57 -25.87 -2.88
CA GLY A 145 -30.91 -24.58 -2.29
C GLY A 145 -29.86 -24.06 -1.31
N PHE A 146 -29.84 -22.74 -1.15
CA PHE A 146 -28.97 -21.98 -0.26
C PHE A 146 -29.60 -20.63 0.06
N ASP A 147 -29.11 -19.97 1.09
CA ASP A 147 -29.47 -18.57 1.36
C ASP A 147 -28.44 -17.62 0.74
N PHE A 148 -28.84 -16.41 0.37
CA PHE A 148 -27.91 -15.34 0.06
C PHE A 148 -28.37 -14.04 0.71
N GLU A 149 -27.43 -13.13 0.94
CA GLU A 149 -27.70 -11.81 1.46
C GLU A 149 -27.29 -10.77 0.44
N LEU A 150 -28.15 -9.74 0.28
CA LEU A 150 -27.84 -8.51 -0.42
C LEU A 150 -27.65 -7.42 0.64
N LEU A 151 -26.46 -6.84 0.69
CA LEU A 151 -26.09 -5.75 1.58
C LEU A 151 -25.93 -4.46 0.77
N GLU A 152 -26.31 -3.34 1.38
CA GLU A 152 -26.05 -1.99 0.88
C GLU A 152 -25.09 -1.32 1.86
N ASP A 153 -23.98 -0.82 1.32
CA ASP A 153 -23.01 0.03 2.01
C ASP A 153 -22.94 1.39 1.29
N GLU A 154 -22.34 2.37 1.95
CA GLU A 154 -22.08 3.68 1.33
C GLU A 154 -21.28 3.48 0.03
N PRO A 155 -21.64 4.18 -1.07
CA PRO A 155 -20.95 4.05 -2.34
C PRO A 155 -19.48 4.40 -2.16
N LEU A 156 -18.60 3.75 -2.92
CA LEU A 156 -17.20 4.18 -2.93
C LEU A 156 -17.16 5.66 -3.32
N PRO A 157 -16.42 6.52 -2.58
CA PRO A 157 -16.26 7.90 -2.98
C PRO A 157 -15.81 7.94 -4.44
N PRO A 158 -16.45 8.73 -5.32
CA PRO A 158 -16.04 8.79 -6.71
C PRO A 158 -14.55 9.10 -6.76
N GLY A 159 -13.80 8.25 -7.47
CA GLY A 159 -12.35 8.36 -7.56
C GLY A 159 -11.98 9.79 -7.95
N ILE A 160 -11.39 10.53 -7.00
CA ILE A 160 -11.07 11.95 -7.17
C ILE A 160 -10.00 12.12 -8.27
N PHE A 161 -9.28 11.05 -8.58
CA PHE A 161 -8.19 11.01 -9.54
C PHE A 161 -8.40 9.90 -10.56
N SER A 162 -8.13 10.20 -11.83
CA SER A 162 -7.94 9.20 -12.88
C SER A 162 -6.46 9.15 -13.24
N PHE A 163 -5.84 7.98 -13.09
CA PHE A 163 -4.45 7.79 -13.49
C PHE A 163 -4.38 7.37 -14.96
N THR A 164 -3.46 7.96 -15.71
CA THR A 164 -3.15 7.52 -17.08
C THR A 164 -1.75 6.92 -17.08
N THR A 165 -1.63 5.66 -17.51
CA THR A 165 -0.32 5.01 -17.64
C THR A 165 0.43 5.60 -18.82
N VAL A 166 1.67 6.06 -18.57
CA VAL A 166 2.62 6.50 -19.60
C VAL A 166 3.79 5.53 -19.64
N SER A 167 4.02 4.89 -20.78
CA SER A 167 5.20 4.03 -20.98
C SER A 167 6.38 4.86 -21.48
N LEU A 168 7.49 4.85 -20.72
CA LEU A 168 8.72 5.54 -21.07
C LEU A 168 9.84 4.54 -21.39
N PRO A 169 10.58 4.71 -22.50
CA PRO A 169 11.78 3.92 -22.74
C PRO A 169 12.90 4.35 -21.79
N THR A 170 13.52 3.41 -21.09
CA THR A 170 14.69 3.66 -20.23
C THR A 170 15.83 2.73 -20.63
N SER A 171 17.07 3.23 -20.56
CA SER A 171 18.28 2.46 -20.88
C SER A 171 19.11 2.05 -19.65
N GLY A 172 18.76 2.56 -18.46
CA GLY A 172 19.36 2.12 -17.21
C GLY A 172 18.86 0.74 -16.78
N SER A 173 19.69 0.03 -16.02
CA SER A 173 19.36 -1.28 -15.44
C SER A 173 18.58 -1.16 -14.12
N PHE A 174 18.66 0.01 -13.47
CA PHE A 174 18.02 0.27 -12.17
C PHE A 174 17.17 1.52 -12.29
N GLY A 175 15.85 1.39 -12.28
CA GLY A 175 14.90 2.51 -12.32
C GLY A 175 14.18 2.66 -10.99
N LEU A 176 14.74 3.48 -10.10
CA LEU A 176 14.30 3.57 -8.70
C LEU A 176 14.03 5.01 -8.23
N ALA A 177 14.10 6.02 -9.11
CA ALA A 177 13.93 7.41 -8.69
C ALA A 177 13.21 8.29 -9.71
N VAL A 178 12.52 9.28 -9.15
CA VAL A 178 11.87 10.39 -9.83
C VAL A 178 12.27 11.66 -9.09
N VAL A 179 12.90 12.60 -9.78
CA VAL A 179 13.40 13.86 -9.21
C VAL A 179 13.76 14.82 -10.35
N ASP A 180 13.57 16.12 -10.16
CA ASP A 180 14.07 17.17 -11.06
C ASP A 180 15.60 17.16 -11.14
N MET A 181 16.17 16.71 -12.25
CA MET A 181 17.63 16.61 -12.43
C MET A 181 18.23 17.83 -13.14
N ASN A 182 17.41 18.72 -13.70
CA ASN A 182 17.87 19.83 -14.54
C ASN A 182 17.50 21.21 -13.98
N GLY A 183 16.76 21.28 -12.88
CA GLY A 183 16.33 22.49 -12.20
C GLY A 183 15.16 23.22 -12.87
N ASP A 184 14.35 22.54 -13.70
CA ASP A 184 13.20 23.13 -14.39
C ASP A 184 11.87 23.00 -13.62
N HIS A 185 11.94 22.43 -12.42
CA HIS A 185 10.82 22.17 -11.51
C HIS A 185 9.81 21.13 -12.02
N LEU A 186 10.20 20.29 -12.97
CA LEU A 186 9.46 19.11 -13.41
C LEU A 186 10.18 17.83 -12.96
N ASP A 187 9.41 16.79 -12.71
CA ASP A 187 9.94 15.52 -12.21
C ASP A 187 10.52 14.68 -13.36
N ASP A 188 11.81 14.38 -13.31
CA ASP A 188 12.46 13.52 -14.29
C ASP A 188 12.50 12.07 -13.81
N VAL A 189 12.37 11.10 -14.72
CA VAL A 189 12.58 9.68 -14.38
C VAL A 189 14.05 9.34 -14.52
N VAL A 190 14.65 8.85 -13.43
CA VAL A 190 16.08 8.54 -13.34
C VAL A 190 16.28 7.03 -13.34
N THR A 191 17.06 6.54 -14.29
CA THR A 191 17.53 5.15 -14.32
C THR A 191 19.04 5.10 -14.46
N VAL A 192 19.71 4.18 -13.78
CA VAL A 192 21.17 4.13 -13.78
C VAL A 192 21.70 2.78 -14.21
N SER A 193 22.96 2.77 -14.67
CA SER A 193 23.77 1.58 -14.89
C SER A 193 25.14 1.77 -14.25
N SER A 194 26.04 0.80 -14.39
CA SER A 194 27.37 0.89 -13.77
C SER A 194 28.21 2.10 -14.21
N SER A 195 27.94 2.69 -15.37
CA SER A 195 28.75 3.78 -15.95
C SER A 195 27.92 4.92 -16.53
N ASN A 196 26.61 4.95 -16.27
CA ASN A 196 25.71 5.94 -16.87
C ASN A 196 24.54 6.27 -15.96
N ILE A 197 24.10 7.52 -16.02
CA ILE A 197 22.80 7.99 -15.53
C ILE A 197 21.96 8.27 -16.79
N ASN A 198 20.79 7.65 -16.88
CA ASN A 198 19.87 7.77 -18.02
C ASN A 198 18.59 8.42 -17.52
N LEU A 199 18.28 9.58 -18.09
CA LEU A 199 17.15 10.41 -17.71
C LEU A 199 16.07 10.36 -18.77
N GLN A 200 14.82 10.34 -18.33
CA GLN A 200 13.69 10.80 -19.11
C GLN A 200 13.29 12.16 -18.54
N ILE A 201 13.79 13.23 -19.17
CA ILE A 201 13.57 14.60 -18.72
C ILE A 201 12.14 15.01 -19.04
N GLN A 202 11.36 15.42 -18.05
CA GLN A 202 10.00 15.88 -18.26
C GLN A 202 10.00 17.25 -18.95
N THR A 203 9.02 17.46 -19.82
CA THR A 203 8.79 18.71 -20.53
C THR A 203 7.30 19.02 -20.50
N SER A 204 6.91 20.24 -20.90
CA SER A 204 5.49 20.64 -20.98
C SER A 204 4.62 19.76 -21.89
N THR A 205 5.22 18.95 -22.76
CA THR A 205 4.51 18.13 -23.76
C THR A 205 4.87 16.65 -23.74
N GLY A 206 5.69 16.18 -22.80
CA GLY A 206 6.15 14.78 -22.78
C GLY A 206 7.54 14.64 -22.15
N PHE A 207 8.36 13.71 -22.65
CA PHE A 207 9.69 13.41 -22.10
C PHE A 207 10.77 13.40 -23.17
N THR A 208 11.98 13.85 -22.81
CA THR A 208 13.18 13.80 -23.65
C THR A 208 14.24 12.92 -22.99
N ALA A 209 14.75 11.93 -23.73
CA ALA A 209 15.80 11.05 -23.23
C ALA A 209 17.15 11.77 -23.18
N MET A 210 17.90 11.57 -22.09
CA MET A 210 19.28 12.00 -21.95
C MET A 210 20.11 10.88 -21.33
N ASN A 211 21.36 10.73 -21.75
CA ASN A 211 22.29 9.77 -21.19
C ASN A 211 23.59 10.47 -20.81
N ILE A 212 23.92 10.42 -19.53
CA ILE A 212 25.08 11.02 -18.90
C ILE A 212 26.09 9.91 -18.62
N SER A 213 27.30 10.04 -19.16
CA SER A 213 28.40 9.13 -18.82
C SER A 213 28.95 9.47 -17.45
N THR A 214 29.18 8.44 -16.62
CA THR A 214 29.80 8.56 -15.30
C THR A 214 31.03 7.66 -15.20
N PRO A 215 31.95 7.89 -14.25
CA PRO A 215 32.92 6.88 -13.87
C PRO A 215 32.22 5.59 -13.44
N THR A 216 32.86 4.43 -13.64
CA THR A 216 32.27 3.16 -13.23
C THR A 216 32.08 3.12 -11.71
N ALA A 217 30.82 2.91 -11.28
CA ALA A 217 30.45 2.76 -9.88
C ALA A 217 31.23 1.59 -9.25
N ASP A 218 31.68 1.76 -8.00
CA ASP A 218 32.26 0.63 -7.26
C ASP A 218 31.16 -0.37 -6.88
N TRP A 219 29.96 0.15 -6.60
CA TRP A 219 28.76 -0.61 -6.27
C TRP A 219 27.55 0.02 -6.98
N THR A 220 26.80 -0.78 -7.74
CA THR A 220 25.54 -0.37 -8.39
C THR A 220 24.38 -0.37 -7.38
N PRO A 221 23.30 0.40 -7.59
CA PRO A 221 22.19 0.51 -6.64
C PRO A 221 21.23 -0.69 -6.75
N ASP A 222 21.76 -1.89 -6.57
CA ASP A 222 21.00 -3.14 -6.68
C ASP A 222 19.95 -3.27 -5.56
N TRP A 223 20.12 -2.50 -4.47
CA TRP A 223 19.23 -2.50 -3.30
C TRP A 223 18.56 -1.16 -3.06
N SER A 224 19.29 -0.05 -3.15
CA SER A 224 18.73 1.27 -2.85
C SER A 224 19.44 2.39 -3.60
N MET A 225 18.73 3.50 -3.77
CA MET A 225 19.26 4.73 -4.31
C MET A 225 18.66 5.92 -3.57
N ALA A 226 19.48 6.93 -3.27
CA ALA A 226 19.02 8.24 -2.83
C ALA A 226 19.60 9.32 -3.75
N ILE A 227 18.86 10.39 -3.95
CA ILE A 227 19.27 11.53 -4.79
C ILE A 227 19.01 12.81 -4.00
N GLY A 228 19.99 13.71 -3.99
CA GLY A 228 19.92 14.99 -3.30
C GLY A 228 21.22 15.76 -3.44
N ASP A 229 21.14 17.09 -3.43
CA ASP A 229 22.29 18.01 -3.48
C ASP A 229 22.98 18.08 -2.11
N TYR A 230 23.93 17.18 -1.84
CA TYR A 230 24.58 17.14 -0.53
C TYR A 230 25.75 18.13 -0.41
N ASN A 231 26.30 18.57 -1.54
CA ASN A 231 27.38 19.55 -1.54
C ASN A 231 26.87 21.01 -1.63
N ALA A 232 25.55 21.21 -1.75
CA ALA A 232 24.85 22.48 -1.87
C ALA A 232 25.29 23.32 -3.08
N ASP A 233 25.61 22.68 -4.20
CA ASP A 233 26.05 23.34 -5.43
C ASP A 233 24.90 23.63 -6.43
N GLY A 234 23.68 23.23 -6.08
CA GLY A 234 22.47 23.38 -6.90
C GLY A 234 22.20 22.22 -7.84
N TYR A 235 22.99 21.15 -7.80
CA TYR A 235 22.81 19.97 -8.63
C TYR A 235 22.66 18.71 -7.78
N ASN A 236 21.76 17.82 -8.22
CA ASN A 236 21.51 16.57 -7.52
C ASN A 236 22.69 15.60 -7.61
N ASP A 237 23.13 15.11 -6.44
CA ASP A 237 24.08 14.01 -6.31
C ASP A 237 23.35 12.69 -6.05
N LEU A 238 24.01 11.56 -6.26
CA LEU A 238 23.41 10.24 -6.09
C LEU A 238 24.20 9.38 -5.10
N LEU A 239 23.48 8.61 -4.28
CA LEU A 239 24.01 7.58 -3.39
C LEU A 239 23.45 6.22 -3.83
N TYR A 240 24.34 5.33 -4.26
CA TYR A 240 24.01 3.95 -4.62
C TYR A 240 24.28 3.02 -3.44
N GLY A 241 23.28 2.24 -3.04
CA GLY A 241 23.38 1.23 -2.00
C GLY A 241 23.33 -0.18 -2.57
N ALA A 242 24.33 -1.00 -2.21
CA ALA A 242 24.42 -2.41 -2.57
C ALA A 242 24.72 -3.28 -1.34
N TRP A 243 24.74 -4.61 -1.54
CA TRP A 243 25.11 -5.54 -0.48
C TRP A 243 26.58 -5.46 -0.05
N GLY A 244 27.46 -5.01 -0.95
CA GLY A 244 28.90 -4.96 -0.70
C GLY A 244 29.42 -3.62 -0.18
N GLY A 245 28.67 -2.54 -0.39
CA GLY A 245 29.06 -1.18 -0.06
C GLY A 245 28.17 -0.14 -0.72
N VAL A 246 28.64 1.10 -0.71
CA VAL A 246 27.96 2.24 -1.32
C VAL A 246 28.86 2.98 -2.30
N THR A 247 28.26 3.72 -3.23
CA THR A 247 28.97 4.63 -4.13
C THR A 247 28.27 5.98 -4.14
N PHE A 248 29.02 7.06 -3.95
CA PHE A 248 28.52 8.43 -4.14
C PHE A 248 28.91 8.90 -5.54
N MET A 249 27.94 9.30 -6.34
CA MET A 249 28.15 10.00 -7.60
C MET A 249 27.84 11.47 -7.36
N ARG A 250 28.90 12.27 -7.18
CA ARG A 250 28.78 13.70 -6.96
C ARG A 250 28.72 14.43 -8.30
N SER A 251 27.75 15.32 -8.48
CA SER A 251 27.74 16.27 -9.58
C SER A 251 28.92 17.23 -9.46
N GLU A 252 29.52 17.61 -10.58
CA GLU A 252 30.48 18.73 -10.66
C GLU A 252 29.88 19.91 -11.43
N GLY A 253 28.55 19.94 -11.52
CA GLY A 253 27.79 20.83 -12.37
C GLY A 253 27.73 20.35 -13.83
N ASP A 254 26.80 20.96 -14.59
CA ASP A 254 26.61 20.76 -16.03
C ASP A 254 26.48 19.27 -16.42
N MET A 255 25.81 18.48 -15.56
CA MET A 255 25.56 17.05 -15.77
C MET A 255 26.85 16.21 -15.91
N THR A 256 27.92 16.60 -15.23
CA THR A 256 29.15 15.81 -15.11
C THR A 256 29.29 15.25 -13.69
N TYR A 257 29.83 14.05 -13.55
CA TYR A 257 29.87 13.36 -12.25
C TYR A 257 31.26 12.81 -11.92
N THR A 258 31.63 12.91 -10.64
CA THR A 258 32.77 12.21 -10.05
C THR A 258 32.28 11.14 -9.08
N LYS A 259 33.08 10.09 -8.93
CA LYS A 259 32.79 8.99 -8.01
C LYS A 259 33.58 9.17 -6.72
N HIS A 260 32.89 9.06 -5.60
CA HIS A 260 33.47 9.03 -4.26
C HIS A 260 33.00 7.79 -3.49
N THR A 261 33.87 7.30 -2.64
CA THR A 261 33.65 6.12 -1.82
C THR A 261 34.26 6.40 -0.46
N TYR A 262 33.41 6.52 0.56
CA TYR A 262 33.79 7.01 1.89
C TYR A 262 33.84 5.89 2.95
N ASN A 263 34.02 4.62 2.58
CA ASN A 263 33.97 3.50 3.52
C ASN A 263 35.35 2.88 3.82
N ASP A 264 35.50 2.37 5.05
CA ASP A 264 36.57 1.45 5.46
C ASP A 264 36.09 -0.02 5.58
N ALA A 265 34.79 -0.30 5.42
CA ALA A 265 34.17 -1.62 5.59
C ALA A 265 33.01 -1.90 4.61
N SER A 266 32.60 -3.16 4.52
CA SER A 266 31.43 -3.59 3.73
C SER A 266 30.13 -3.13 4.39
N VAL A 267 29.20 -2.61 3.58
CA VAL A 267 27.86 -2.19 4.01
C VAL A 267 26.84 -3.01 3.22
N ALA A 268 26.00 -3.78 3.92
CA ALA A 268 24.90 -4.51 3.31
C ALA A 268 23.66 -3.61 3.30
N SER A 269 23.58 -2.75 2.29
CA SER A 269 22.54 -1.72 2.16
C SER A 269 21.16 -2.33 1.92
N GLN A 270 20.16 -1.81 2.62
CA GLN A 270 18.74 -2.06 2.36
C GLN A 270 18.01 -0.79 1.90
N ARG A 271 18.38 0.35 2.49
CA ARG A 271 17.83 1.68 2.16
C ARG A 271 18.88 2.76 2.40
N THR A 272 18.84 3.80 1.58
CA THR A 272 19.72 4.97 1.63
C THR A 272 18.86 6.23 1.67
N ASN A 273 19.30 7.26 2.41
CA ASN A 273 18.67 8.58 2.45
C ASN A 273 19.74 9.66 2.48
N PHE A 274 19.45 10.82 1.88
CA PHE A 274 20.08 12.09 2.25
C PHE A 274 19.17 12.81 3.23
N VAL A 275 19.73 13.29 4.34
CA VAL A 275 18.99 13.95 5.43
C VAL A 275 19.97 14.77 6.26
N ASP A 276 19.56 15.92 6.79
CA ASP A 276 20.36 16.67 7.76
C ASP A 276 20.24 15.98 9.14
N LEU A 277 21.26 15.22 9.56
CA LEU A 277 21.21 14.43 10.79
C LEU A 277 21.52 15.26 12.02
N ASN A 278 22.28 16.34 11.86
CA ASN A 278 22.86 17.12 12.94
C ASN A 278 22.28 18.55 13.06
N ASN A 279 21.27 18.86 12.24
CA ASN A 279 20.58 20.14 12.13
C ASN A 279 21.52 21.30 11.78
N ASP A 280 22.55 21.06 10.96
CA ASP A 280 23.51 22.09 10.53
C ASP A 280 23.15 22.76 9.19
N GLY A 281 22.09 22.30 8.53
CA GLY A 281 21.61 22.79 7.25
C GLY A 281 22.26 22.14 6.04
N HIS A 282 23.11 21.13 6.22
CA HIS A 282 23.72 20.36 5.15
C HIS A 282 23.18 18.93 5.13
N LEU A 283 22.93 18.38 3.94
CA LEU A 283 22.51 17.00 3.85
C LEU A 283 23.68 16.07 4.21
N ASP A 284 23.44 15.22 5.19
CA ASP A 284 24.22 14.03 5.50
C ASP A 284 23.64 12.84 4.73
N ALA A 285 24.26 11.66 4.87
CA ALA A 285 23.70 10.42 4.36
C ALA A 285 23.53 9.36 5.44
N PHE A 286 22.44 8.60 5.34
CA PHE A 286 22.15 7.45 6.19
C PHE A 286 21.94 6.19 5.36
N VAL A 287 22.45 5.05 5.83
CA VAL A 287 22.33 3.77 5.14
C VAL A 287 21.94 2.68 6.13
N CYS A 288 20.74 2.12 5.91
CA CYS A 288 20.26 0.94 6.60
C CYS A 288 21.18 -0.26 6.31
N HIS A 289 21.70 -0.88 7.37
CA HIS A 289 22.58 -2.05 7.25
C HIS A 289 21.87 -3.32 7.75
N ASP A 290 21.78 -4.33 6.88
CA ASP A 290 21.07 -5.58 7.21
C ASP A 290 21.82 -6.42 8.24
N VAL A 291 23.15 -6.54 8.16
CA VAL A 291 23.91 -7.50 8.99
C VAL A 291 24.75 -6.86 10.10
N ALA A 292 24.62 -5.55 10.32
CA ALA A 292 25.27 -4.82 11.41
C ALA A 292 24.49 -3.54 11.76
N PRO A 293 24.89 -2.77 12.79
CA PRO A 293 24.35 -1.43 13.01
C PRO A 293 24.44 -0.57 11.75
N SER A 294 23.44 0.28 11.51
CA SER A 294 23.42 1.18 10.36
C SER A 294 24.63 2.13 10.34
N VAL A 295 24.94 2.61 9.15
CA VAL A 295 26.05 3.54 8.93
C VAL A 295 25.51 4.90 8.46
N TYR A 296 26.27 5.93 8.71
CA TYR A 296 25.94 7.28 8.28
C TYR A 296 27.21 8.09 7.98
N TYR A 297 27.03 9.19 7.26
CA TYR A 297 28.08 10.00 6.69
C TYR A 297 27.78 11.45 7.01
N ILE A 298 28.54 12.04 7.93
CA ILE A 298 28.34 13.43 8.35
C ILE A 298 29.12 14.37 7.43
N ASN A 299 28.42 15.34 6.88
CA ASN A 299 28.92 16.38 6.01
C ASN A 299 29.60 17.48 6.84
N ASP A 300 30.73 17.99 6.35
CA ASP A 300 31.44 19.10 6.98
C ASP A 300 30.98 20.49 6.50
N GLY A 301 29.89 20.52 5.73
CA GLY A 301 29.34 21.71 5.07
C GLY A 301 30.05 22.13 3.79
N ASN A 302 31.09 21.39 3.37
CA ASN A 302 31.80 21.59 2.10
C ASN A 302 31.69 20.36 1.18
N GLY A 303 30.74 19.45 1.46
CA GLY A 303 30.55 18.22 0.70
C GLY A 303 31.62 17.16 0.97
N ASN A 304 32.39 17.26 2.06
CA ASN A 304 33.24 16.15 2.51
C ASN A 304 32.49 15.33 3.56
N LEU A 305 32.40 14.03 3.31
CA LEU A 305 31.66 13.09 4.15
C LEU A 305 32.59 12.30 5.08
N SER A 306 32.28 12.32 6.38
CA SER A 306 32.94 11.50 7.41
C SER A 306 32.09 10.28 7.74
N PHE A 307 32.63 9.09 7.54
CA PHE A 307 31.92 7.83 7.80
C PHE A 307 31.90 7.46 9.28
N TYR A 308 30.73 7.00 9.72
CA TYR A 308 30.50 6.41 11.03
C TYR A 308 29.63 5.17 10.90
N GLN A 309 29.98 4.14 11.66
CA GLN A 309 29.05 3.08 11.97
C GLN A 309 28.48 3.34 13.37
N SER A 310 27.16 3.22 13.52
CA SER A 310 26.49 3.39 14.81
C SER A 310 27.15 2.53 15.89
N SER A 311 27.28 3.07 17.11
CA SER A 311 27.96 2.46 18.27
C SER A 311 29.47 2.29 18.22
N THR A 312 30.14 2.77 17.17
CA THR A 312 31.61 2.79 17.13
C THR A 312 32.18 3.98 17.91
N SER A 313 33.40 3.82 18.44
CA SER A 313 34.06 4.90 19.19
C SER A 313 34.21 6.17 18.35
N GLY A 314 33.58 7.26 18.77
CA GLY A 314 33.59 8.55 18.08
C GLY A 314 32.38 8.80 17.16
N ALA A 315 31.48 7.82 17.03
CA ALA A 315 30.19 8.01 16.38
C ALA A 315 29.34 9.02 17.19
N PRO A 316 28.78 10.08 16.56
CA PRO A 316 28.00 11.08 17.27
C PRO A 316 26.64 10.57 17.77
N TYR A 317 26.05 9.58 17.09
CA TYR A 317 24.68 9.11 17.34
C TYR A 317 24.56 7.58 17.38
N GLU A 318 23.63 7.10 18.20
CA GLU A 318 23.30 5.69 18.41
C GLU A 318 22.05 5.27 17.61
N LEU A 319 22.11 5.43 16.29
CA LEU A 319 20.99 5.16 15.39
C LEU A 319 20.94 3.69 14.98
N ALA A 320 19.76 3.06 15.03
CA ALA A 320 19.54 1.70 14.51
C ALA A 320 20.58 0.67 15.02
N ASN A 321 20.97 0.81 16.29
CA ASN A 321 22.07 0.07 16.91
C ASN A 321 21.62 -1.33 17.37
N TYR A 322 21.67 -2.29 16.46
CA TYR A 322 21.56 -3.71 16.80
C TYR A 322 22.71 -4.48 16.15
N TYR A 323 23.47 -5.25 16.94
CA TYR A 323 24.74 -5.84 16.50
C TYR A 323 24.60 -6.73 15.25
N SER A 324 23.51 -7.47 15.12
CA SER A 324 23.25 -8.31 13.93
C SER A 324 22.41 -7.60 12.85
N GLY A 325 22.24 -6.28 12.95
CA GLY A 325 21.48 -5.44 12.02
C GLY A 325 19.97 -5.67 12.05
N GLY A 326 19.37 -5.87 10.87
CA GLY A 326 17.93 -6.00 10.65
C GLY A 326 17.28 -4.67 10.31
N ASN A 327 18.04 -3.71 9.78
CA ASN A 327 17.56 -2.39 9.42
C ASN A 327 17.20 -2.40 7.92
N TYR A 328 15.90 -2.31 7.59
CA TYR A 328 15.42 -2.50 6.21
C TYR A 328 14.95 -1.20 5.57
N GLY A 329 14.18 -0.40 6.31
CA GLY A 329 13.64 0.85 5.81
C GLY A 329 13.75 1.94 6.84
N SER A 330 14.49 3.00 6.51
CA SER A 330 14.44 4.29 7.20
C SER A 330 13.44 5.22 6.51
N ILE A 331 12.57 5.85 7.31
CA ILE A 331 11.80 7.04 6.93
C ILE A 331 12.12 8.15 7.93
N TRP A 332 12.38 9.33 7.39
CA TRP A 332 12.72 10.53 8.15
C TRP A 332 11.50 11.44 8.17
N VAL A 333 11.04 11.82 9.35
CA VAL A 333 9.77 12.51 9.57
C VAL A 333 9.84 13.34 10.85
N ASP A 334 9.19 14.50 10.86
CA ASP A 334 8.95 15.30 12.07
C ASP A 334 7.60 14.83 12.63
N TYR A 335 7.60 13.83 13.52
CA TYR A 335 6.35 13.21 14.00
C TYR A 335 5.71 13.97 15.15
N ASP A 336 6.49 14.82 15.84
CA ASP A 336 6.06 15.59 17.00
C ASP A 336 5.99 17.10 16.73
N ASN A 337 6.12 17.50 15.46
CA ASN A 337 5.96 18.87 14.98
C ASN A 337 6.94 19.86 15.66
N ASP A 338 8.13 19.39 16.08
CA ASP A 338 9.15 20.19 16.75
C ASP A 338 10.23 20.75 15.80
N ARG A 339 10.18 20.34 14.52
CA ARG A 339 11.09 20.69 13.41
C ARG A 339 12.49 20.08 13.48
N ASN A 340 12.72 19.15 14.38
CA ASN A 340 13.87 18.27 14.34
C ASN A 340 13.46 17.00 13.61
N ILE A 341 14.23 16.59 12.60
CA ILE A 341 13.85 15.41 11.83
C ILE A 341 14.12 14.15 12.66
N ASP A 342 13.08 13.35 12.91
CA ASP A 342 13.18 12.06 13.58
C ASP A 342 13.32 10.92 12.56
N MET A 343 13.53 9.70 13.05
CA MET A 343 13.71 8.53 12.18
C MET A 343 12.95 7.31 12.66
N PHE A 344 12.03 6.84 11.84
CA PHE A 344 11.45 5.50 11.96
C PHE A 344 12.31 4.48 11.23
N ILE A 345 12.56 3.33 11.87
CA ILE A 345 13.24 2.17 11.29
C ILE A 345 12.31 0.97 11.28
N ALA A 346 11.94 0.56 10.07
CA ALA A 346 11.38 -0.75 9.78
C ALA A 346 12.45 -1.82 9.97
N LYS A 347 12.17 -2.79 10.85
CA LYS A 347 13.08 -3.90 11.14
C LYS A 347 12.54 -5.24 10.66
N CYS A 348 13.45 -6.09 10.20
CA CYS A 348 13.11 -7.41 9.66
C CYS A 348 14.23 -8.42 9.91
N GLY A 349 13.85 -9.70 10.01
CA GLY A 349 14.70 -10.88 10.06
C GLY A 349 15.31 -11.21 11.43
N GLY A 350 15.82 -12.44 11.56
CA GLY A 350 16.44 -12.96 12.78
C GLY A 350 15.44 -13.25 13.91
N ALA A 351 15.90 -13.20 15.15
CA ALA A 351 15.08 -13.45 16.34
C ALA A 351 14.81 -12.15 17.10
N PHE A 352 13.72 -12.13 17.87
CA PHE A 352 13.42 -11.05 18.81
C PHE A 352 14.65 -10.70 19.67
N PRO A 353 14.96 -9.41 19.89
CA PRO A 353 14.23 -8.21 19.43
C PRO A 353 14.75 -7.63 18.09
N ARG A 354 15.48 -8.38 17.26
CA ARG A 354 16.09 -7.84 16.01
C ARG A 354 15.07 -7.21 15.05
N TYR A 355 13.86 -7.77 14.98
CA TYR A 355 12.81 -7.34 14.06
C TYR A 355 11.82 -6.34 14.69
N VAL A 356 12.08 -5.85 15.90
CA VAL A 356 11.20 -4.89 16.58
C VAL A 356 11.47 -3.48 16.04
N ASN A 357 10.47 -2.84 15.45
CA ASN A 357 10.63 -1.50 14.89
C ASN A 357 11.17 -0.49 15.91
N GLN A 358 11.83 0.56 15.41
CA GLN A 358 12.41 1.61 16.25
C GLN A 358 11.96 2.98 15.78
N MET A 359 11.84 3.92 16.71
CA MET A 359 11.65 5.33 16.45
C MET A 359 12.75 6.08 17.19
N HIS A 360 13.58 6.80 16.45
CA HIS A 360 14.68 7.59 16.99
C HIS A 360 14.25 9.05 16.97
N HIS A 361 13.81 9.54 18.13
CA HIS A 361 13.38 10.91 18.34
C HIS A 361 14.59 11.85 18.44
N ASN A 362 14.60 12.90 17.62
CA ASN A 362 15.64 13.91 17.58
C ASN A 362 15.37 15.02 18.60
N THR A 363 16.11 15.00 19.69
CA THR A 363 15.99 15.97 20.79
C THR A 363 16.59 17.36 20.47
N GLY A 364 17.03 17.58 19.23
CA GLY A 364 17.81 18.74 18.80
C GLY A 364 19.29 18.73 19.24
N THR A 365 19.70 17.76 20.06
CA THR A 365 21.11 17.56 20.48
C THR A 365 21.62 16.14 20.21
N GLY A 366 20.75 15.29 19.66
CA GLY A 366 21.00 13.87 19.43
C GLY A 366 19.69 13.08 19.46
N TYR A 367 19.81 11.77 19.30
CA TYR A 367 18.67 10.89 19.11
C TYR A 367 18.43 9.98 20.31
N VAL A 368 17.16 9.71 20.61
CA VAL A 368 16.71 8.76 21.63
C VAL A 368 15.72 7.78 21.01
N GLU A 369 15.96 6.49 21.17
CA GLU A 369 15.01 5.47 20.73
C GLU A 369 13.81 5.42 21.69
N ASN A 370 12.60 5.62 21.18
CA ASN A 370 11.38 5.73 21.99
C ASN A 370 10.16 4.95 21.44
N ALA A 371 10.34 4.00 20.52
CA ALA A 371 9.23 3.32 19.85
C ALA A 371 8.22 2.70 20.83
N ALA A 372 8.71 2.02 21.86
CA ALA A 372 7.85 1.37 22.85
C ALA A 372 7.04 2.38 23.69
N GLU A 373 7.57 3.59 23.90
CA GLU A 373 6.88 4.64 24.66
C GLU A 373 5.69 5.21 23.88
N ILE A 374 5.83 5.30 22.55
CA ILE A 374 4.82 5.87 21.66
C ILE A 374 4.02 4.79 20.91
N GLY A 375 4.26 3.51 21.15
CA GLY A 375 3.50 2.41 20.54
C GLY A 375 3.85 2.11 19.08
N LEU A 376 5.11 2.31 18.68
CA LEU A 376 5.66 1.98 17.36
C LEU A 376 6.65 0.80 17.38
N ASP A 377 6.79 0.10 18.51
CA ASP A 377 7.68 -1.08 18.67
C ASP A 377 7.03 -2.38 18.17
N ASP A 378 6.37 -2.33 17.01
CA ASP A 378 5.77 -3.52 16.42
C ASP A 378 6.82 -4.60 16.20
N ASP A 379 6.47 -5.83 16.58
CA ASP A 379 7.33 -7.00 16.54
C ASP A 379 7.04 -7.93 15.34
N ASP A 380 6.36 -7.39 14.32
CA ASP A 380 6.23 -8.00 12.99
C ASP A 380 7.45 -7.68 12.11
N GLN A 381 7.71 -8.50 11.08
CA GLN A 381 8.82 -8.21 10.16
C GLN A 381 8.41 -7.15 9.15
N THR A 382 8.89 -5.93 9.30
CA THR A 382 8.50 -4.80 8.44
C THR A 382 9.59 -4.44 7.43
N TRP A 383 9.18 -3.99 6.24
CA TRP A 383 10.11 -3.55 5.18
C TRP A 383 10.05 -2.04 4.94
N SER A 384 8.90 -1.42 5.20
CA SER A 384 8.70 0.01 4.93
C SER A 384 7.54 0.57 5.74
N SER A 385 7.46 1.89 5.76
CA SER A 385 6.29 2.64 6.21
C SER A 385 6.00 3.77 5.24
N ALA A 386 4.74 4.22 5.17
CA ALA A 386 4.32 5.47 4.55
C ALA A 386 3.79 6.39 5.64
N TRP A 387 4.15 7.66 5.59
CA TRP A 387 3.78 8.66 6.59
C TRP A 387 2.98 9.78 5.95
N GLY A 388 1.98 10.27 6.65
CA GLY A 388 1.14 11.38 6.21
C GLY A 388 0.03 11.67 7.19
N ASP A 389 -0.41 12.92 7.23
CA ASP A 389 -1.57 13.38 7.99
C ASP A 389 -2.86 12.83 7.34
N PHE A 390 -3.28 11.64 7.78
CA PHE A 390 -4.35 10.87 7.15
C PHE A 390 -5.72 11.45 7.51
N ASP A 391 -5.89 11.97 8.73
CA ASP A 391 -7.16 12.52 9.21
C ASP A 391 -7.25 14.05 9.13
N ASN A 392 -6.20 14.72 8.64
CA ASN A 392 -6.07 16.17 8.48
C ASN A 392 -6.09 16.95 9.81
N ASP A 393 -5.54 16.36 10.88
CA ASP A 393 -5.43 17.03 12.18
C ASP A 393 -4.10 17.80 12.37
N GLY A 394 -3.15 17.61 11.46
CA GLY A 394 -1.85 18.27 11.44
C GLY A 394 -0.71 17.45 12.05
N ASP A 395 -0.98 16.25 12.57
CA ASP A 395 0.02 15.32 13.09
C ASP A 395 0.25 14.18 12.07
N MET A 396 1.51 13.75 11.87
CA MET A 396 1.81 12.72 10.86
C MET A 396 1.43 11.33 11.38
N ASP A 397 0.56 10.63 10.66
CA ASP A 397 0.20 9.22 10.89
C ASP A 397 1.12 8.28 10.11
N VAL A 398 1.05 6.98 10.43
CA VAL A 398 1.91 5.97 9.79
C VAL A 398 1.13 4.74 9.33
N PHE A 399 1.34 4.36 8.08
CA PHE A 399 0.98 3.04 7.55
C PHE A 399 2.22 2.16 7.44
N ILE A 400 2.26 1.05 8.18
CA ILE A 400 3.40 0.15 8.30
C ILE A 400 3.20 -1.08 7.40
N GLY A 401 4.12 -1.25 6.45
CA GLY A 401 4.16 -2.37 5.52
C GLY A 401 4.97 -3.55 6.07
N ALA A 402 4.26 -4.53 6.64
CA ALA A 402 4.83 -5.82 7.03
C ALA A 402 5.12 -6.76 5.84
N SER A 403 6.24 -7.46 5.90
CA SER A 403 6.60 -8.57 5.00
C SER A 403 6.06 -9.92 5.47
N SER A 404 5.84 -10.05 6.77
CA SER A 404 5.13 -11.15 7.40
C SER A 404 4.31 -10.57 8.54
N GLY A 405 3.01 -10.89 8.60
CA GLY A 405 2.07 -10.23 9.52
C GLY A 405 1.15 -9.24 8.79
N PRO A 406 0.18 -8.64 9.49
CA PRO A 406 -0.72 -7.64 8.91
C PRO A 406 0.02 -6.33 8.62
N HIS A 407 -0.43 -5.62 7.59
CA HIS A 407 -0.14 -4.18 7.47
C HIS A 407 -0.95 -3.42 8.52
N VAL A 408 -0.39 -2.36 9.08
CA VAL A 408 -1.01 -1.63 10.19
C VAL A 408 -1.08 -0.15 9.88
N LEU A 409 -2.26 0.46 10.01
CA LEU A 409 -2.43 1.92 10.05
C LEU A 409 -2.46 2.37 11.50
N LYS A 410 -1.52 3.23 11.90
CA LYS A 410 -1.49 3.85 13.22
C LYS A 410 -1.66 5.35 13.13
N MET A 411 -2.59 5.86 13.94
CA MET A 411 -2.90 7.27 14.06
C MET A 411 -2.08 7.90 15.17
N ASN A 412 -1.47 9.05 14.90
CA ASN A 412 -0.78 9.87 15.88
C ASN A 412 -1.84 10.61 16.72
N ASN A 413 -1.79 10.45 18.05
CA ASN A 413 -2.77 11.04 18.96
C ASN A 413 -2.45 12.51 19.31
N GLY A 414 -1.41 13.08 18.70
CA GLY A 414 -0.99 14.47 18.82
C GLY A 414 -0.41 14.87 20.18
N ALA A 415 -0.08 16.15 20.30
CA ALA A 415 0.64 16.73 21.45
C ALA A 415 -0.04 16.48 22.81
N ALA A 416 -1.38 16.47 22.84
CA ALA A 416 -2.15 16.24 24.08
C ALA A 416 -1.96 14.82 24.66
N ASN A 417 -1.50 13.89 23.84
CA ASN A 417 -1.27 12.49 24.18
C ASN A 417 0.19 12.08 23.95
N ASN A 418 1.11 13.04 24.07
CA ASN A 418 2.56 12.88 23.88
C ASN A 418 2.92 12.19 22.55
N TYR A 419 2.17 12.47 21.48
CA TYR A 419 2.40 11.89 20.15
C TYR A 419 2.46 10.35 20.14
N SER A 420 1.68 9.71 21.01
CA SER A 420 1.51 8.26 21.00
C SER A 420 0.71 7.81 19.78
N PHE A 421 0.95 6.58 19.33
CA PHE A 421 0.31 5.99 18.16
C PHE A 421 -0.73 4.94 18.55
N THR A 422 -1.91 5.01 17.93
CA THR A 422 -3.01 4.05 18.10
C THR A 422 -3.23 3.26 16.83
N ASP A 423 -3.25 1.93 16.89
CA ASP A 423 -3.68 1.09 15.76
C ASP A 423 -5.17 1.32 15.46
N ILE A 424 -5.45 1.85 14.28
CA ILE A 424 -6.79 2.13 13.76
C ILE A 424 -7.14 1.30 12.53
N THR A 425 -6.35 0.26 12.21
CA THR A 425 -6.46 -0.53 10.97
C THR A 425 -7.86 -1.08 10.74
N ALA A 426 -8.49 -1.63 11.78
CA ALA A 426 -9.83 -2.18 11.69
C ALA A 426 -10.91 -1.10 11.54
N SER A 427 -10.77 0.02 12.27
CA SER A 427 -11.73 1.13 12.25
C SER A 427 -11.62 2.02 11.01
N SER A 428 -10.48 2.02 10.33
CA SER A 428 -10.24 2.81 9.12
C SER A 428 -10.77 2.12 7.84
N GLY A 429 -11.09 0.82 7.92
CA GLY A 429 -11.48 0.02 6.76
C GLY A 429 -10.31 -0.45 5.90
N VAL A 430 -9.06 -0.11 6.26
CA VAL A 430 -7.87 -0.50 5.50
C VAL A 430 -7.62 -2.02 5.53
N SER A 431 -8.14 -2.73 6.53
CA SER A 431 -8.07 -4.20 6.58
C SER A 431 -8.83 -4.91 5.44
N ALA A 432 -9.63 -4.19 4.66
CA ALA A 432 -10.36 -4.73 3.50
C ALA A 432 -9.63 -4.52 2.15
N LEU A 433 -8.47 -3.83 2.16
CA LEU A 433 -7.56 -3.69 1.02
C LEU A 433 -6.56 -4.84 0.99
#